data_AF-A0A2I0SZY5-F1
#
_entry.id   AF-A0A2I0SZY5-F1
#
_cell.length_a   1.000
_cell.length_b   1.000
_cell.length_c   1.000
_cell.angle_alpha   90.00
_cell.angle_beta   90.00
_cell.angle_gamma   90.00
#
_symmetry.space_group_name_H-M   'P 1'
#
loop_
_entity.id
_entity.type
_entity.pdbx_description
1 polymer ?
#
loop_
_entity_poly.entity_id
_entity_poly.type
_entity_poly.pdbx_seq_one_letter_code
_entity_poly.pdbx_strand_id
1 'polypeptide(L)'
;MEKHIGAFSPSYAFNCMAVFFPMVTIFSLIVLVSFANGRSTGLILDSGATHTTAIPVHDGYVLQQGIVKSPLAGDFITMQCRELFQEMNIEIIPPYMIASKEAVREGSPANWKRKEKLPQVTRSWHNYMCNCVIQDFQASVLQVSDSTYDEQYVTVFFFL
;
A
#
# COMPACT_ATOMS: atom_id res chain seq x y z
N MET A 1 -3.79 0.68 48.03
CA MET A 1 -4.29 0.57 46.65
C MET A 1 -3.09 0.31 45.77
N GLU A 2 -2.76 -0.96 45.54
CA GLU A 2 -1.70 -1.33 44.60
C GLU A 2 -2.19 -2.61 43.93
N LYS A 3 -2.60 -2.49 42.67
CA LYS A 3 -3.27 -3.56 41.94
C LYS A 3 -2.23 -4.62 41.58
N HIS A 4 -2.56 -5.85 41.97
CA HIS A 4 -1.99 -7.10 41.49
C HIS A 4 -1.66 -7.04 39.99
N ILE A 5 -0.36 -7.09 39.68
CA ILE A 5 0.14 -7.49 38.37
C ILE A 5 -0.21 -8.98 38.25
N GLY A 6 -1.28 -9.27 37.53
CA GLY A 6 -1.74 -10.63 37.27
C GLY A 6 -0.61 -11.42 36.63
N ALA A 7 -0.25 -12.53 37.27
CA ALA A 7 0.66 -13.52 36.73
C ALA A 7 0.18 -13.93 35.33
N PHE A 8 1.01 -13.66 34.32
CA PHE A 8 0.83 -14.15 32.96
C PHE A 8 0.87 -15.67 33.03
N SER A 9 -0.27 -16.33 32.81
CA SER A 9 -0.37 -17.78 32.94
C SER A 9 0.54 -18.47 31.91
N PRO A 10 1.21 -19.57 32.28
CA PRO A 10 2.16 -20.28 31.41
C PRO A 10 1.48 -21.01 30.23
N SER A 11 0.17 -20.85 30.05
CA SER A 11 -0.61 -21.43 28.96
C SER A 11 -0.48 -20.66 27.64
N TYR A 12 0.04 -19.43 27.65
CA TYR A 12 0.36 -18.65 26.44
C TYR A 12 1.76 -18.94 25.93
N ALA A 13 2.14 -20.22 25.90
CA ALA A 13 3.26 -20.68 25.10
C ALA A 13 2.85 -20.53 23.63
N PHE A 14 2.94 -19.29 23.13
CA PHE A 14 2.99 -19.01 21.71
C PHE A 14 4.04 -19.94 21.13
N ASN A 15 3.63 -20.74 20.15
CA ASN A 15 4.42 -21.79 19.54
C ASN A 15 5.54 -21.15 18.67
N CYS A 16 6.46 -20.44 19.33
CA CYS A 16 7.60 -19.78 18.75
C CYS A 16 8.75 -20.77 18.75
N MET A 17 9.25 -21.04 17.54
CA MET A 17 10.53 -21.70 17.34
C MET A 17 11.62 -20.84 18.01
N ALA A 18 12.04 -21.21 19.22
CA ALA A 18 13.14 -20.56 19.93
C ALA A 18 14.46 -20.97 19.28
N VAL A 19 15.17 -20.03 18.64
CA VAL A 19 16.52 -20.26 18.11
C VAL A 19 17.55 -19.75 19.13
N PHE A 20 18.57 -20.58 19.40
CA PHE A 20 19.60 -20.46 20.44
C PHE A 20 20.63 -19.32 20.22
N PHE A 21 20.18 -18.09 19.96
CA PHE A 21 20.97 -16.84 20.03
C PHE A 21 20.17 -15.85 20.91
N PRO A 22 20.79 -14.92 21.66
CA PRO A 22 20.21 -14.31 22.88
C PRO A 22 18.75 -13.90 22.66
N MET A 23 17.85 -14.68 23.27
CA MET A 23 16.38 -14.65 23.23
C MET A 23 15.74 -13.79 22.13
N VAL A 24 15.72 -14.30 20.89
CA VAL A 24 14.91 -13.73 19.80
C VAL A 24 13.66 -14.58 19.60
N THR A 25 12.48 -13.92 19.67
CA THR A 25 11.17 -14.55 19.45
C THR A 25 10.53 -13.98 18.18
N ILE A 26 10.12 -14.84 17.25
CA ILE A 26 9.45 -14.44 16.00
C ILE A 26 7.94 -14.51 16.20
N PHE A 27 7.24 -13.39 16.00
CA PHE A 27 5.79 -13.31 16.03
C PHE A 27 5.23 -13.01 14.64
N SER A 28 3.99 -13.47 14.38
CA SER A 28 3.24 -13.04 13.21
C SER A 28 2.83 -11.59 13.36
N LEU A 29 3.08 -10.76 12.33
CA LEU A 29 2.69 -9.36 12.30
C LEU A 29 1.21 -9.15 12.60
N ILE A 30 0.36 -10.09 12.15
CA ILE A 30 -1.09 -10.04 12.35
C ILE A 30 -1.49 -10.15 13.82
N VAL A 31 -0.80 -11.02 14.57
CA VAL A 31 -1.02 -11.16 16.02
C VAL A 31 -0.59 -9.88 16.75
N LEU A 32 0.53 -9.28 16.33
CA LEU A 32 1.01 -8.01 16.88
C LEU A 32 0.03 -6.86 16.59
N VAL A 33 -0.53 -6.79 15.38
CA VAL A 33 -1.54 -5.77 15.01
C VAL A 33 -2.82 -5.96 15.82
N SER A 34 -3.29 -7.19 16.00
CA SER A 34 -4.46 -7.49 16.84
C SER A 34 -4.24 -6.99 18.28
N PHE A 35 -3.06 -7.28 18.83
CA PHE A 35 -2.70 -6.90 20.19
C PHE A 35 -2.49 -5.39 20.34
N ALA A 36 -1.87 -4.73 19.35
CA ALA A 36 -1.70 -3.28 19.30
C ALA A 36 -3.06 -2.55 19.29
N ASN A 37 -4.09 -3.15 18.68
CA ASN A 37 -5.47 -2.65 18.70
C ASN A 37 -6.27 -3.08 19.96
N GLY A 38 -5.68 -3.86 20.88
CA GLY A 38 -6.35 -4.35 22.07
C GLY A 38 -7.49 -5.33 21.80
N ARG A 39 -7.50 -5.98 20.64
CA ARG A 39 -8.52 -6.95 20.24
C ARG A 39 -7.91 -8.35 20.23
N SER A 40 -8.41 -9.25 21.07
CA SER A 40 -8.00 -10.66 21.07
C SER A 40 -8.70 -11.48 19.99
N THR A 41 -9.89 -11.04 19.55
CA THR A 41 -10.71 -11.66 18.51
C THR A 41 -11.08 -10.59 17.47
N GLY A 42 -11.02 -10.94 16.18
CA GLY A 42 -11.36 -10.03 15.10
C GLY A 42 -10.96 -10.54 13.72
N LEU A 43 -11.35 -9.79 12.69
CA LEU A 43 -10.89 -10.00 11.32
C LEU A 43 -9.93 -8.87 10.95
N ILE A 44 -8.70 -9.22 10.59
CA ILE A 44 -7.70 -8.25 10.16
C ILE A 44 -7.71 -8.22 8.63
N LEU A 45 -7.98 -7.06 8.06
CA LEU A 45 -7.89 -6.81 6.63
C LEU A 45 -6.61 -6.00 6.37
N ASP A 46 -5.63 -6.63 5.75
CA ASP A 46 -4.34 -6.02 5.42
C ASP A 46 -4.25 -5.81 3.90
N SER A 47 -4.25 -4.55 3.46
CA SER A 47 -4.08 -4.16 2.05
C SER A 47 -2.64 -3.69 1.83
N GLY A 48 -1.80 -4.59 1.32
CA GLY A 48 -0.39 -4.30 1.06
C GLY A 48 -0.12 -3.73 -0.32
N ALA A 49 1.16 -3.74 -0.71
CA ALA A 49 1.56 -3.36 -2.07
C ALA A 49 1.10 -4.40 -3.10
N THR A 50 1.39 -5.69 -2.87
CA THR A 50 1.12 -6.73 -3.88
C THR A 50 -0.17 -7.50 -3.63
N HIS A 51 -0.56 -7.71 -2.37
CA HIS A 51 -1.73 -8.51 -2.01
C HIS A 51 -2.55 -7.84 -0.91
N THR A 52 -3.86 -8.08 -0.96
CA THR A 52 -4.78 -7.79 0.14
C THR A 52 -5.20 -9.09 0.79
N THR A 53 -5.12 -9.17 2.11
CA THR A 53 -5.38 -10.40 2.87
C THR A 53 -6.39 -10.15 3.98
N ALA A 54 -7.34 -11.07 4.15
CA ALA A 54 -8.28 -11.09 5.25
C ALA A 54 -7.94 -12.28 6.15
N ILE A 55 -7.58 -11.98 7.41
CA ILE A 55 -7.02 -12.95 8.34
C ILE A 55 -7.83 -12.94 9.64
N PRO A 56 -8.58 -14.01 9.92
CA PRO A 56 -9.33 -14.12 11.17
C PRO A 56 -8.42 -14.48 12.35
N VAL A 57 -8.55 -13.73 13.44
CA VAL A 57 -7.88 -13.96 14.72
C VAL A 57 -8.93 -14.29 15.78
N HIS A 58 -8.69 -15.35 16.53
CA HIS A 58 -9.53 -15.78 17.64
C HIS A 58 -8.69 -16.07 18.88
N ASP A 59 -8.97 -15.39 19.98
CA ASP A 59 -8.25 -15.49 21.26
C ASP A 59 -6.72 -15.39 21.13
N GLY A 60 -6.24 -14.52 20.24
CA GLY A 60 -4.81 -14.32 19.99
C GLY A 60 -4.18 -15.34 19.03
N TYR A 61 -4.97 -16.28 18.49
CA TYR A 61 -4.52 -17.25 17.49
C TYR A 61 -5.03 -16.91 16.09
N VAL A 62 -4.16 -17.09 15.09
CA VAL A 62 -4.54 -16.93 13.68
C VAL A 62 -5.17 -18.22 13.17
N LEU A 63 -6.39 -18.14 12.66
CA LEU A 63 -7.08 -19.27 12.05
C LEU A 63 -6.63 -19.44 10.60
N GLN A 64 -5.64 -20.31 10.36
CA GLN A 64 -5.03 -20.48 9.04
C GLN A 64 -6.01 -20.91 7.94
N GLN A 65 -7.03 -21.72 8.30
CA GLN A 65 -8.05 -22.21 7.36
C GLN A 65 -8.97 -21.09 6.85
N GLY A 66 -9.08 -19.98 7.58
CA GLY A 66 -9.93 -18.85 7.22
C GLY A 66 -9.19 -17.72 6.50
N ILE A 67 -7.91 -17.90 6.17
CA ILE A 67 -7.10 -16.87 5.50
C ILE A 67 -7.53 -16.77 4.02
N VAL A 68 -7.96 -15.58 3.62
CA VAL A 68 -8.27 -15.25 2.23
C VAL A 68 -7.24 -14.24 1.72
N LYS A 69 -6.71 -14.47 0.51
CA LYS A 69 -5.75 -13.58 -0.14
C LYS A 69 -6.27 -13.21 -1.52
N SER A 70 -6.19 -11.93 -1.86
CA SER A 70 -6.51 -11.39 -3.17
C SER A 70 -5.27 -10.71 -3.75
N PRO A 71 -4.96 -10.92 -5.05
CA PRO A 71 -3.88 -10.21 -5.74
C PRO A 71 -4.26 -8.76 -6.12
N LEU A 72 -5.40 -8.25 -5.65
CA LEU A 72 -5.85 -6.89 -5.90
C LEU A 72 -5.38 -5.97 -4.76
N ALA A 73 -4.29 -5.25 -5.00
CA ALA A 73 -3.68 -4.36 -4.04
C ALA A 73 -3.00 -3.16 -4.75
N GLY A 74 -2.01 -2.50 -4.13
CA GLY A 74 -1.33 -1.34 -4.71
C GLY A 74 -0.71 -1.55 -6.10
N ASP A 75 -0.17 -2.74 -6.39
CA ASP A 75 0.43 -3.08 -7.68
C ASP A 75 -0.62 -3.12 -8.79
N PHE A 76 -1.82 -3.62 -8.47
CA PHE A 76 -2.96 -3.62 -9.39
C PHE A 76 -3.42 -2.18 -9.69
N ILE A 77 -3.53 -1.34 -8.66
CA ILE A 77 -3.87 0.08 -8.84
C ILE A 77 -2.79 0.79 -9.69
N THR A 78 -1.52 0.45 -9.50
CA THR A 78 -0.40 1.00 -10.27
C THR A 78 -0.47 0.61 -11.74
N MET A 79 -0.89 -0.62 -12.03
CA MET A 79 -1.15 -1.07 -13.40
C MET A 79 -2.30 -0.28 -14.03
N GLN A 80 -3.43 -0.13 -13.34
CA GLN A 80 -4.59 0.62 -13.86
C GLN A 80 -4.25 2.10 -14.10
N CYS A 81 -3.49 2.75 -13.21
CA CYS A 81 -3.05 4.12 -13.45
C CYS A 81 -2.14 4.24 -14.69
N ARG A 82 -1.31 3.22 -14.98
CA ARG A 82 -0.47 3.21 -16.17
C ARG A 82 -1.28 3.10 -17.45
N GLU A 83 -2.32 2.26 -17.45
CA GLU A 83 -3.26 2.14 -18.58
C GLU A 83 -4.02 3.44 -18.79
N LEU A 84 -4.54 4.05 -17.73
CA LEU A 84 -5.21 5.35 -17.79
C LEU A 84 -4.32 6.44 -18.40
N PHE A 85 -3.05 6.52 -18.01
CA PHE A 85 -2.13 7.50 -18.60
C PHE A 85 -1.86 7.23 -20.08
N GLN A 86 -1.87 5.98 -20.54
CA GLN A 86 -1.74 5.65 -21.95
C GLN A 86 -2.98 6.07 -22.75
N GLU A 87 -4.18 5.85 -22.20
CA GLU A 87 -5.44 6.28 -22.82
C GLU A 87 -5.54 7.81 -22.95
N MET A 88 -5.08 8.53 -21.93
CA MET A 88 -5.02 9.99 -21.91
C MET A 88 -3.83 10.58 -22.69
N ASN A 89 -2.97 9.71 -23.27
CA ASN A 89 -1.76 10.09 -24.00
C ASN A 89 -0.78 10.96 -23.17
N ILE A 90 -0.64 10.64 -21.87
CA ILE A 90 0.25 11.29 -20.92
C ILE A 90 1.52 10.45 -20.75
N GLU A 91 2.68 11.01 -21.09
CA GLU A 91 3.98 10.36 -20.84
C GLU A 91 4.39 10.48 -19.37
N ILE A 92 4.72 9.35 -18.74
CA ILE A 92 5.20 9.30 -17.35
C ILE A 92 6.68 9.69 -17.33
N ILE A 93 6.96 10.92 -16.93
CA ILE A 93 8.33 11.47 -16.92
C ILE A 93 8.85 11.52 -15.48
N PRO A 94 9.91 10.78 -15.14
CA PRO A 94 10.43 10.78 -13.78
C PRO A 94 11.15 12.10 -13.44
N PRO A 95 11.15 12.53 -12.16
CA PRO A 95 11.65 13.85 -11.75
C PRO A 95 13.12 14.09 -12.11
N TYR A 96 13.94 13.04 -12.17
CA TYR A 96 15.35 13.18 -12.49
C TYR A 96 15.60 13.67 -13.92
N MET A 97 14.64 13.49 -14.85
CA MET A 97 14.73 13.97 -16.23
C MET A 97 14.36 15.45 -16.38
N ILE A 98 13.65 16.02 -15.40
CA ILE A 98 13.05 17.35 -15.49
C ILE A 98 14.03 18.42 -14.97
N ALA A 99 14.46 19.34 -15.85
CA ALA A 99 15.30 20.48 -15.48
C ALA A 99 14.47 21.64 -14.93
N SER A 100 13.37 21.96 -15.60
CA SER A 100 12.40 22.96 -15.16
C SER A 100 11.00 22.58 -15.66
N LYS A 101 9.98 23.04 -14.92
CA LYS A 101 8.57 22.86 -15.25
C LYS A 101 7.89 24.22 -15.13
N GLU A 102 7.11 24.59 -16.14
CA GLU A 102 6.35 25.84 -16.16
C GLU A 102 4.87 25.51 -15.93
N ALA A 103 4.16 26.38 -15.20
CA ALA A 103 2.72 26.24 -15.03
C ALA A 103 2.02 26.52 -16.37
N VAL A 104 1.17 25.59 -16.78
CA VAL A 104 0.39 25.70 -18.02
C VAL A 104 -1.09 25.87 -17.66
N ARG A 105 -1.87 26.41 -18.60
CA ARG A 105 -3.33 26.55 -18.41
C ARG A 105 -3.99 25.16 -18.42
N GLU A 106 -5.12 25.04 -17.74
CA GLU A 106 -5.94 23.83 -17.75
C GLU A 106 -6.22 23.37 -19.20
N GLY A 107 -5.98 22.09 -19.47
CA GLY A 107 -6.16 21.48 -20.79
C GLY A 107 -5.00 21.62 -21.78
N SER A 108 -3.95 22.39 -21.46
CA SER A 108 -2.74 22.46 -22.29
C SER A 108 -1.66 21.46 -21.85
N PRO A 109 -0.88 20.87 -22.78
CA PRO A 109 0.12 19.87 -22.44
C PRO A 109 1.22 20.46 -21.56
N ALA A 110 1.81 19.62 -20.69
CA ALA A 110 2.83 20.05 -19.75
C ALA A 110 4.06 20.63 -20.46
N ASN A 111 4.43 21.87 -20.14
CA ASN A 111 5.67 22.49 -20.61
C ASN A 111 6.81 22.21 -19.62
N TRP A 112 7.72 21.32 -19.99
CA TRP A 112 8.88 20.96 -19.19
C TRP A 112 10.15 20.90 -20.05
N LYS A 113 11.29 21.25 -19.45
CA LYS A 113 12.60 21.19 -20.10
C LYS A 113 13.37 19.97 -19.60
N ARG A 114 13.93 19.19 -20.52
CA ARG A 114 14.76 18.02 -20.18
C ARG A 114 16.15 18.45 -19.71
N LYS A 115 16.71 17.78 -18.69
CA LYS A 115 18.11 17.99 -18.29
C LYS A 115 19.07 17.56 -19.41
N GLU A 116 20.02 18.42 -19.73
CA GLU A 116 21.01 18.18 -20.79
C GLU A 116 22.06 17.12 -20.41
N LYS A 117 22.46 17.08 -19.13
CA LYS A 117 23.46 16.15 -18.60
C LYS A 117 22.80 15.12 -17.72
N LEU A 118 22.29 14.05 -18.33
CA LEU A 118 21.73 12.92 -17.59
C LEU A 118 22.84 11.90 -17.27
N PRO A 119 22.93 11.42 -16.01
CA PRO A 119 23.76 10.27 -15.71
C PRO A 119 23.22 9.03 -16.41
N GLN A 120 24.10 8.09 -16.76
CA GLN A 120 23.71 6.74 -17.20
C GLN A 120 22.98 6.06 -16.04
N VAL A 121 21.67 5.85 -16.17
CA VAL A 121 20.85 5.18 -15.15
C VAL A 121 20.53 3.76 -15.58
N THR A 122 20.42 2.87 -14.60
CA THR A 122 19.97 1.50 -14.85
C THR A 122 18.47 1.47 -15.14
N ARG A 123 18.02 0.45 -15.88
CA ARG A 123 16.59 0.25 -16.19
C ARG A 123 15.74 0.09 -14.93
N SER A 124 16.26 -0.61 -13.92
CA SER A 124 15.57 -0.79 -12.64
C SER A 124 15.36 0.54 -11.91
N TRP A 125 16.37 1.41 -11.92
CA TRP A 125 16.25 2.75 -11.34
C TRP A 125 15.22 3.61 -12.07
N HIS A 126 15.23 3.59 -13.40
CA HIS A 126 14.21 4.29 -14.20
C HIS A 126 12.80 3.81 -13.86
N ASN A 127 12.58 2.48 -13.84
CA ASN A 127 11.29 1.88 -13.51
C ASN A 127 10.82 2.26 -12.09
N TYR A 128 11.73 2.23 -11.11
CA TYR A 128 11.45 2.64 -9.73
C TYR A 128 10.99 4.10 -9.68
N MET A 129 11.73 5.02 -10.32
CA MET A 129 11.36 6.43 -10.35
C MET A 129 10.01 6.67 -11.03
N CYS A 130 9.71 5.94 -12.10
CA CYS A 130 8.39 6.01 -12.74
C CYS A 130 7.27 5.46 -11.83
N ASN A 131 7.52 4.37 -11.09
CA ASN A 131 6.58 3.85 -10.09
C ASN A 131 6.30 4.87 -8.99
N CYS A 132 7.32 5.56 -8.47
CA CYS A 132 7.14 6.58 -7.45
C CYS A 132 6.20 7.71 -7.91
N VAL A 133 6.36 8.19 -9.15
CA VAL A 133 5.46 9.23 -9.71
C VAL A 133 4.01 8.76 -9.76
N ILE A 134 3.78 7.50 -10.13
CA ILE A 134 2.43 6.93 -10.16
C ILE A 134 1.88 6.77 -8.74
N GLN A 135 2.69 6.35 -7.79
CA GLN A 135 2.29 6.22 -6.39
C GLN A 135 1.95 7.58 -5.77
N ASP A 136 2.71 8.63 -6.10
CA ASP A 136 2.40 10.00 -5.68
C ASP A 136 1.06 10.47 -6.28
N PHE A 137 0.80 10.15 -7.55
CA PHE A 137 -0.50 10.40 -8.18
C PHE A 137 -1.63 9.64 -7.48
N GLN A 138 -1.44 8.36 -7.16
CA GLN A 138 -2.43 7.56 -6.44
C GLN A 138 -2.78 8.15 -5.09
N ALA A 139 -1.76 8.55 -4.31
CA ALA A 139 -1.94 9.09 -2.97
C ALA A 139 -2.61 10.48 -2.96
N SER A 140 -2.48 11.25 -4.04
CA SER A 140 -3.00 12.63 -4.13
C SER A 140 -4.32 12.76 -4.87
N VAL A 141 -4.62 11.86 -5.80
CA VAL A 141 -5.76 12.00 -6.73
C VAL A 141 -6.82 10.92 -6.54
N LEU A 142 -6.44 9.68 -6.19
CA LEU A 142 -7.43 8.61 -6.12
C LEU A 142 -8.33 8.75 -4.90
N GLN A 143 -9.64 8.62 -5.14
CA GLN A 143 -10.66 8.57 -4.10
C GLN A 143 -11.59 7.39 -4.36
N VAL A 144 -12.06 6.77 -3.28
CA VAL A 144 -13.07 5.71 -3.32
C VAL A 144 -14.45 6.35 -3.16
N SER A 145 -15.37 6.00 -4.06
CA SER A 145 -16.79 6.39 -3.95
C SER A 145 -17.47 5.59 -2.83
N ASP A 146 -18.25 6.28 -1.99
CA ASP A 146 -19.11 5.65 -0.97
C ASP A 146 -20.42 5.09 -1.56
N SER A 147 -20.77 5.48 -2.79
CA SER A 147 -21.98 5.03 -3.50
C SER A 147 -21.66 3.88 -4.46
N THR A 148 -22.67 3.05 -4.72
CA THR A 148 -22.58 1.95 -5.70
C THR A 148 -22.21 2.50 -7.08
N TYR A 149 -21.35 1.76 -7.79
CA TYR A 149 -20.94 2.10 -9.14
C TYR A 149 -22.16 2.18 -10.06
N ASP A 150 -22.42 3.36 -10.61
CA ASP A 150 -23.41 3.62 -11.64
C ASP A 150 -22.70 4.37 -12.77
N GLU A 151 -22.64 3.77 -13.97
CA GLU A 151 -21.91 4.27 -15.14
C GLU A 151 -22.29 5.71 -15.50
N GLN A 152 -23.50 6.16 -15.14
CA GLN A 152 -24.00 7.51 -15.46
C GLN A 152 -23.36 8.64 -14.63
N TYR A 153 -22.81 8.34 -13.45
CA TYR A 153 -22.31 9.35 -12.50
C TYR A 153 -20.78 9.54 -12.53
N VAL A 154 -20.04 8.65 -13.18
CA VAL A 154 -18.57 8.59 -13.08
C VAL A 154 -17.87 9.72 -13.85
N THR A 155 -18.48 10.23 -14.92
CA THR A 155 -17.89 11.30 -15.75
C THR A 155 -17.68 12.61 -15.00
N VAL A 156 -18.38 12.84 -13.89
CA VAL A 156 -18.37 14.13 -13.18
C VAL A 156 -17.31 14.17 -12.08
N PHE A 157 -16.93 13.02 -11.51
CA PHE A 157 -16.01 12.97 -10.37
C PHE A 157 -14.52 13.03 -10.76
N PHE A 158 -14.19 12.87 -12.04
CA PHE A 158 -12.81 13.03 -12.52
C PHE A 158 -12.41 14.51 -12.76
N PHE A 159 -13.34 15.45 -12.61
CA PHE A 159 -13.17 16.87 -12.97
C PHE A 159 -13.59 17.88 -11.89
N LEU A 160 -13.87 17.45 -10.66
CA LEU A 160 -14.17 18.34 -9.53
C LEU A 160 -13.08 18.29 -8.46
#